data_AF-A0A8T3TN25-F1
#
_entry.id   AF-A0A8T3TN25-F1
#
_cell.length_a   1.000
_cell.length_b   1.000
_cell.length_c   1.000
_cell.angle_alpha   90.00
_cell.angle_beta   90.00
_cell.angle_gamma   90.00
#
_symmetry.space_group_name_H-M   'P 1'
#
loop_
_entity.id
_entity.type
_entity.pdbx_description
1 polymer ?
#
loop_
_entity_poly.entity_id
_entity_poly.type
_entity_poly.pdbx_seq_one_letter_code
_entity_poly.pdbx_strand_id
1 'polypeptide(L)' 'MLHALAHPLRIFDLDNGFTMLIGAGTAGRLLEVGVVEGDAALVIVHAMPARQKFLG' A
#
# COMPACT_ATOMS: atom_id res chain seq x y z
N MET A 1 0.82 5.48 7.23
CA MET A 1 0.55 5.30 5.80
C MET A 1 1.68 5.80 4.93
N LEU A 2 2.04 7.10 4.96
CA LEU A 2 3.09 7.64 4.07
C LEU A 2 4.43 6.90 4.17
N HIS A 3 4.85 6.48 5.38
CA HIS A 3 6.02 5.62 5.53
C HIS A 3 5.90 4.29 4.77
N ALA A 4 4.73 3.64 4.79
CA ALA A 4 4.47 2.40 4.06
C ALA A 4 4.42 2.61 2.53
N LEU A 5 3.97 3.80 2.09
CA LEU A 5 4.00 4.20 0.68
C LEU A 5 5.44 4.47 0.20
N ALA A 6 6.25 5.14 1.01
CA ALA A 6 7.64 5.48 0.67
C ALA A 6 8.60 4.29 0.79
N HIS A 7 8.31 3.34 1.67
CA HIS A 7 9.14 2.17 1.95
C HIS A 7 8.29 0.87 1.96
N PRO A 8 7.75 0.47 0.79
CA PRO A 8 6.99 -0.77 0.70
C PRO A 8 7.90 -1.98 0.91
N LEU A 9 7.43 -2.92 1.71
CA LEU A 9 8.04 -4.25 1.90
C LEU A 9 7.61 -5.22 0.78
N ARG A 10 6.35 -5.12 0.34
CA ARG A 10 5.79 -5.92 -0.75
C ARG A 10 4.88 -5.05 -1.61
N ILE A 11 4.83 -5.37 -2.90
CA ILE A 11 4.00 -4.70 -3.91
C ILE A 11 3.21 -5.78 -4.64
N PHE A 12 1.90 -5.58 -4.79
CA PHE A 12 1.03 -6.43 -5.58
C PHE A 12 0.30 -5.59 -6.61
N ASP A 13 0.40 -5.97 -7.88
CA ASP A 13 -0.50 -5.47 -8.91
C ASP A 13 -1.82 -6.24 -8.82
N LEU A 14 -2.95 -5.52 -8.70
CA LEU A 14 -4.29 -6.09 -8.62
C LEU A 14 -5.11 -5.81 -9.88
N ASP A 15 -4.42 -5.54 -11.00
CA ASP A 15 -4.98 -5.19 -12.30
C ASP A 15 -5.70 -3.82 -12.31
N ASN A 16 -6.02 -3.33 -13.51
CA ASN A 16 -6.73 -2.05 -13.73
C ASN A 16 -6.05 -0.82 -13.10
N GLY A 17 -4.71 -0.83 -13.05
CA GLY A 17 -3.93 0.26 -12.48
C GLY A 17 -4.02 0.36 -10.96
N PHE A 18 -4.54 -0.67 -10.28
CA PHE A 18 -4.65 -0.72 -8.83
C PHE A 18 -3.49 -1.50 -8.22
N THR A 19 -2.65 -0.80 -7.45
CA THR A 19 -1.50 -1.41 -6.78
C THR A 19 -1.74 -1.47 -5.27
N MET A 20 -1.45 -2.62 -4.66
CA MET A 20 -1.42 -2.78 -3.21
C MET A 20 0.01 -2.75 -2.69
N LEU A 21 0.30 -1.79 -1.81
CA LEU A 21 1.58 -1.68 -1.12
C LEU A 21 1.44 -2.17 0.32
N ILE A 22 2.30 -3.10 0.72
CA ILE A 22 2.41 -3.54 2.12
C ILE A 22 3.67 -2.95 2.72
N GLY A 23 3.55 -2.23 3.82
CA GLY A 23 4.70 -1.65 4.51
C GLY A 23 4.39 -1.28 5.95
N ALA A 24 5.43 -1.03 6.74
CA ALA A 24 5.26 -0.55 8.10
C ALA A 24 4.80 0.91 8.12
N GLY A 25 3.91 1.26 9.05
CA GLY A 25 3.71 2.63 9.47
C GLY A 25 4.87 3.14 10.32
N THR A 26 4.87 4.43 10.66
CA THR A 26 5.89 5.03 11.56
C THR A 26 5.92 4.39 12.94
N ALA A 27 4.81 3.79 13.37
CA ALA A 27 4.70 3.01 14.62
C ALA A 27 5.04 1.51 14.44
N GLY A 28 5.61 1.09 13.32
CA GLY A 28 6.00 -0.30 13.04
C GLY A 28 4.85 -1.25 12.66
N ARG A 29 3.59 -0.84 12.82
CA ARG A 29 2.44 -1.65 12.41
C ARG A 29 2.40 -1.83 10.89
N LEU A 30 2.25 -3.06 10.42
CA LEU A 30 2.05 -3.34 9.00
C LEU A 30 0.70 -2.82 8.51
N LEU A 31 0.76 -2.08 7.40
CA LEU A 31 -0.37 -1.51 6.69
C LEU A 31 -0.42 -2.06 5.28
N GLU A 32 -1.63 -2.24 4.78
CA GLU A 32 -1.89 -2.30 3.35
C GLU A 32 -2.36 -0.91 2.89
N VAL A 33 -1.83 -0.46 1.75
CA VAL A 33 -2.12 0.83 1.13
C VAL A 33 -2.46 0.58 -0.33
N GLY A 34 -3.73 0.75 -0.69
CA GLY A 34 -4.20 0.65 -2.06
C GLY A 34 -4.01 1.99 -2.77
N VAL A 35 -3.31 1.98 -3.90
CA VAL A 35 -3.03 3.16 -4.72
C VAL A 35 -3.45 2.95 -6.16
N VAL A 36 -3.79 4.04 -6.83
CA VAL A 36 -4.01 4.10 -8.28
C VAL A 36 -3.12 5.18 -8.90
N GLU A 37 -2.77 5.02 -10.17
CA GLU A 37 -2.14 6.09 -10.92
C GLU A 37 -3.15 7.22 -11.17
N GLY A 38 -2.83 8.43 -10.72
CA GLY A 38 -3.52 9.65 -11.12
C GLY A 38 -2.64 10.47 -12.07
N ASP A 39 -3.24 11.47 -12.72
CA ASP A 39 -2.59 12.24 -13.80
C ASP A 39 -1.24 12.88 -13.42
N ALA A 40 -1.03 13.21 -12.14
CA ALA A 40 0.20 13.86 -11.66
C ALA A 40 0.95 13.05 -10.59
N ALA A 41 0.27 12.12 -9.91
CA ALA A 41 0.82 11.40 -8.77
C ALA A 41 -0.03 10.16 -8.45
N LEU A 42 0.54 9.27 -7.64
CA LEU A 42 -0.22 8.17 -7.04
C LEU A 42 -1.31 8.72 -6.10
N VAL A 43 -2.52 8.20 -6.26
CA VAL A 43 -3.66 8.51 -5.41
C VAL A 43 -3.89 7.36 -4.46
N ILE A 44 -3.89 7.63 -3.16
CA ILE A 44 -4.19 6.61 -2.15
C ILE A 44 -5.70 6.45 -2.05
N VAL A 45 -6.19 5.26 -2.39
CA VAL A 45 -7.61 4.90 -2.30
C VAL A 45 -7.97 4.49 -0.87
N HIS A 46 -7.10 3.72 -0.22
CA HIS A 46 -7.28 3.35 1.18
C HIS A 46 -5.95 2.99 1.86
N ALA A 47 -5.94 3.08 3.18
CA ALA A 47 -4.87 2.55 4.01
C ALA A 47 -5.42 1.99 5.32
N MET A 48 -5.11 0.74 5.60
CA MET A 48 -5.64 0.01 6.76
C MET A 48 -4.62 -1.02 7.26
N PRO A 49 -4.83 -1.64 8.43
CA PRO A 49 -3.99 -2.75 8.86
C PRO A 49 -3.91 -3.83 7.80
N ALA A 50 -2.70 -4.35 7.54
CA ALA A 50 -2.48 -5.35 6.50
C ALA A 50 -3.29 -6.62 6.77
N ARG A 51 -4.08 -7.07 5.79
CA ARG A 51 -4.83 -8.33 5.87
C ARG A 51 -3.90 -9.54 5.74
N GLN A 52 -4.26 -10.64 6.40
CA GLN A 52 -3.46 -11.88 6.44
C GLN A 52 -3.05 -12.40 5.06
N LYS A 53 -3.92 -12.32 4.05
CA LYS A 53 -3.62 -12.76 2.68
C LYS A 53 -2.39 -12.08 2.03
N PHE A 54 -1.93 -10.95 2.59
CA PHE A 54 -0.76 -10.23 2.09
C PHE A 54 0.50 -10.43 2.95
N LEU A 55 0.40 -11.18 4.07
CA LEU A 55 1.50 -11.38 5.02
C LEU A 55 2.31 -12.66 4.76
N GLY A 56 1.78 -13.60 3.99
CA GLY A 56 2.44 -14.88 3.69
C GLY A 56 1.74 -16.05 4.36
#